data_AF-A0A7G1NY71-F1
#
_entry.id   AF-A0A7G1NY71-F1
#
_cell.length_a   1.000
_cell.length_b   1.000
_cell.length_c   1.000
_cell.angle_alpha   90.00
_cell.angle_beta   90.00
_cell.angle_gamma   90.00
#
_symmetry.space_group_name_H-M   'P 1'
#
loop_
_entity.id
_entity.type
_entity.pdbx_description
1 polymer ?
#
loop_
_entity_poly.entity_id
_entity_poly.type
_entity_poly.pdbx_seq_one_letter_code
_entity_poly.pdbx_strand_id
1 'polypeptide(L)'
;MIDLVLYGPGGPQPLGRPAPVRVEIRNTGRSDLWIAGVLDGSENGLRFPRYLPTVTRAEDAERVEGAEGVEGVERGGSAGGGAVVASPAPAEDPLVGPLRPADLRRLAPGESWDPASGPGCLPLMTFAHFAPRRPGRFRYALTLDTEAARPQDWLGGFGLPAGTELDELLALVARVPRTTVVADPVEVDFR
;
A
#
# COMPACT_ATOMS: atom_id res chain seq x y z
N MET A 1 12.95 6.59 -11.06
CA MET A 1 11.80 5.67 -11.09
C MET A 1 11.61 5.21 -9.67
N ILE A 2 10.35 5.05 -9.26
CA ILE A 2 10.01 4.49 -7.96
C ILE A 2 9.82 2.99 -8.16
N ASP A 3 10.36 2.20 -7.25
CA ASP A 3 10.06 0.78 -7.12
C ASP A 3 9.47 0.53 -5.72
N LEU A 4 8.52 -0.40 -5.62
CA LEU A 4 7.79 -0.71 -4.40
C LEU A 4 7.91 -2.21 -4.13
N VAL A 5 8.41 -2.57 -2.96
CA VAL A 5 8.75 -3.95 -2.61
C VAL A 5 8.06 -4.36 -1.32
N LEU A 6 7.49 -5.56 -1.32
CA LEU A 6 6.99 -6.22 -0.11
C LEU A 6 7.94 -7.33 0.32
N TYR A 7 8.13 -7.46 1.63
CA TYR A 7 8.83 -8.58 2.24
C TYR A 7 7.92 -9.33 3.19
N GLY A 8 7.72 -10.61 2.92
CA GLY A 8 7.03 -11.52 3.82
C GLY A 8 7.96 -12.02 4.93
N PRO A 9 7.39 -12.56 6.03
CA PRO A 9 8.16 -13.24 7.05
C PRO A 9 8.79 -14.54 6.56
N GLY A 10 9.85 -14.98 7.25
CA GLY A 10 10.40 -16.31 7.06
C GLY A 10 9.51 -17.38 7.68
N GLY A 11 9.01 -18.30 6.84
CA GLY A 11 8.25 -19.47 7.27
C GLY A 11 6.84 -19.17 7.80
N PRO A 12 6.11 -20.20 8.26
CA PRO A 12 4.71 -20.06 8.63
C PRO A 12 4.50 -19.23 9.89
N GLN A 13 3.41 -18.48 9.92
CA GLN A 13 3.05 -17.53 10.96
C GLN A 13 1.97 -18.11 11.89
N PRO A 14 1.99 -17.74 13.18
CA PRO A 14 0.97 -18.18 14.12
C PRO A 14 -0.38 -17.53 13.82
N LEU A 15 -1.45 -18.30 13.99
CA LEU A 15 -2.82 -17.77 13.95
C LEU A 15 -3.08 -16.71 15.03
N GLY A 16 -4.04 -15.83 14.74
CA GLY A 16 -4.49 -14.79 15.67
C GLY A 16 -3.48 -13.66 15.89
N ARG A 17 -2.41 -13.59 15.09
CA ARG A 17 -1.42 -12.51 15.12
C ARG A 17 -1.17 -11.98 13.71
N PRO A 18 -0.87 -10.67 13.55
CA PRO A 18 -0.41 -10.13 12.28
C PRO A 18 0.95 -10.71 11.88
N ALA A 19 1.12 -10.96 10.58
CA ALA A 19 2.42 -11.28 10.00
C ALA A 19 3.28 -10.01 9.88
N PRO A 20 4.59 -10.07 10.12
CA PRO A 20 5.48 -8.91 9.97
C PRO A 20 5.84 -8.69 8.50
N VAL A 21 4.84 -8.31 7.69
CA VAL A 21 5.04 -7.90 6.30
C VAL A 21 5.62 -6.49 6.27
N ARG A 22 6.76 -6.32 5.61
CA ARG A 22 7.44 -5.02 5.49
C ARG A 22 7.31 -4.45 4.09
N VAL A 23 7.43 -3.13 3.98
CA VAL A 23 7.38 -2.39 2.72
C VAL A 23 8.68 -1.64 2.53
N GLU A 24 9.10 -1.47 1.27
CA GLU A 24 10.21 -0.61 0.92
C GLU A 24 9.90 0.15 -0.37
N ILE A 25 10.11 1.47 -0.32
CA ILE A 25 10.17 2.33 -1.52
C ILE A 25 11.62 2.52 -1.87
N ARG A 26 11.95 2.35 -3.15
CA ARG A 26 13.31 2.50 -3.68
C ARG A 26 13.34 3.54 -4.78
N ASN A 27 14.35 4.42 -4.74
CA ASN A 27 14.66 5.26 -5.89
C ASN A 27 15.60 4.52 -6.84
N THR A 28 15.03 3.87 -7.86
CA THR A 28 15.78 3.19 -8.94
C THR A 28 16.12 4.13 -10.10
N GLY A 29 15.83 5.44 -9.95
CA GLY A 29 16.14 6.46 -10.94
C GLY A 29 17.59 6.94 -10.92
N ARG A 30 17.85 7.98 -11.73
CA ARG A 30 19.16 8.65 -11.84
C ARG A 30 19.19 10.02 -11.14
N SER A 31 18.07 10.47 -10.60
CA SER A 31 17.92 11.75 -9.92
C SER A 31 17.25 11.55 -8.57
N ASP A 32 17.43 12.51 -7.67
CA ASP A 32 16.65 12.58 -6.44
C ASP A 32 15.15 12.57 -6.74
N LEU A 33 14.38 12.00 -5.82
CA LEU A 33 12.92 12.09 -5.83
C LEU A 33 12.41 12.49 -4.45
N TRP A 34 11.21 13.07 -4.43
CA TRP A 34 10.47 13.37 -3.21
C TRP A 34 9.29 12.42 -3.09
N ILE A 35 9.00 11.95 -1.89
CA ILE A 35 7.87 11.06 -1.60
C ILE A 35 7.46 11.19 -0.13
N ALA A 36 6.18 10.99 0.16
CA ALA A 36 5.68 10.86 1.53
C ALA A 36 5.42 9.39 1.86
N GLY A 37 5.57 9.04 3.14
CA GLY A 37 5.21 7.71 3.64
C GLY A 37 3.70 7.53 3.74
N VAL A 38 3.27 6.51 4.48
CA VAL A 38 1.87 6.32 4.80
C VAL A 38 1.46 7.41 5.79
N LEU A 39 0.52 8.25 5.39
CA LEU A 39 -0.02 9.30 6.23
C LEU A 39 -1.44 8.93 6.66
N ASP A 40 -1.98 9.67 7.63
CA ASP A 40 -3.40 9.60 7.95
C ASP A 40 -4.24 9.81 6.66
N GLY A 41 -5.28 9.05 6.40
CA GLY A 41 -6.04 9.17 5.15
C GLY A 41 -5.38 8.64 3.85
N SER A 42 -4.12 8.18 3.89
CA SER A 42 -3.46 7.57 2.73
C SER A 42 -4.03 6.20 2.36
N GLU A 43 -4.46 5.43 3.36
CA GLU A 43 -4.90 4.06 3.16
C GLU A 43 -6.38 3.95 2.75
N ASN A 44 -7.22 4.85 3.27
CA ASN A 44 -8.67 4.88 3.01
C ASN A 44 -9.05 5.76 1.81
N GLY A 45 -8.07 6.32 1.08
CA GLY A 45 -8.26 7.06 -0.15
C GLY A 45 -8.63 8.55 0.00
N LEU A 46 -8.63 9.09 1.22
CA LEU A 46 -8.96 10.49 1.50
C LEU A 46 -7.92 11.49 0.99
N ARG A 47 -6.65 11.09 0.90
CA ARG A 47 -5.59 11.91 0.33
C ARG A 47 -4.55 11.08 -0.42
N PHE A 48 -3.69 11.80 -1.14
CA PHE A 48 -2.45 11.26 -1.67
C PHE A 48 -1.29 11.44 -0.67
N PRO A 49 -0.26 10.58 -0.73
CA PRO A 49 -0.16 9.38 -1.57
C PRO A 49 -1.15 8.32 -1.08
N ARG A 50 -1.69 7.52 -2.00
CA ARG A 50 -2.59 6.41 -1.66
C ARG A 50 -1.80 5.12 -1.55
N TYR A 51 -1.86 4.49 -0.39
CA TYR A 51 -1.32 3.15 -0.19
C TYR A 51 -2.50 2.20 -0.09
N LEU A 52 -2.63 1.30 -1.06
CA LEU A 52 -3.80 0.42 -1.20
C LEU A 52 -3.42 -1.03 -0.88
N PRO A 53 -3.26 -1.40 0.41
CA PRO A 53 -2.98 -2.76 0.81
C PRO A 53 -4.19 -3.64 0.60
N THR A 54 -3.99 -4.89 0.19
CA THR A 54 -5.04 -5.90 0.15
C THR A 54 -4.50 -7.23 0.64
N VAL A 55 -5.33 -7.99 1.33
CA VAL A 55 -5.06 -9.37 1.71
C VAL A 55 -6.13 -10.26 1.10
N THR A 56 -5.70 -11.20 0.29
CA THR A 56 -6.56 -12.22 -0.32
C THR A 56 -6.24 -13.57 0.30
N ARG A 57 -7.27 -14.36 0.57
CA ARG A 57 -7.08 -15.77 0.92
C ARG A 57 -6.98 -16.55 -0.37
N ALA A 58 -5.89 -17.31 -0.56
CA ALA A 58 -5.81 -18.25 -1.66
C ALA A 58 -6.89 -19.32 -1.44
N GLU A 59 -7.64 -19.66 -2.49
CA GLU A 59 -8.54 -20.80 -2.42
C GLU A 59 -7.73 -22.07 -2.22
N ASP A 60 -8.20 -22.95 -1.33
CA ASP A 60 -7.62 -24.28 -1.18
C ASP A 60 -7.83 -25.02 -2.51
N ALA A 61 -6.75 -25.32 -3.23
CA ALA A 61 -6.79 -26.08 -4.49
C ALA A 61 -7.23 -27.55 -4.30
N GLU A 62 -7.82 -27.91 -3.15
CA GLU A 62 -8.27 -29.26 -2.82
C GLU A 62 -9.78 -29.30 -2.54
N ARG A 63 -10.58 -29.19 -3.61
CA ARG A 63 -11.79 -30.01 -3.82
C ARG A 63 -12.40 -29.79 -5.21
N VAL A 64 -11.80 -30.40 -6.24
CA VAL A 64 -12.56 -30.87 -7.41
C VAL A 64 -11.98 -32.22 -7.84
N GLU A 65 -12.23 -33.27 -7.06
CA GLU A 65 -12.40 -34.60 -7.66
C GLU A 65 -13.92 -34.80 -7.82
N GLY A 66 -14.37 -34.79 -9.08
CA GLY A 66 -15.75 -35.14 -9.43
C GLY A 66 -16.53 -34.06 -10.16
N ALA A 67 -16.09 -33.68 -11.37
CA ALA A 67 -16.99 -33.15 -12.40
C ALA A 67 -16.38 -33.43 -13.77
N GLU A 68 -16.71 -34.59 -14.33
CA GLU A 68 -16.47 -34.87 -15.74
C GLU A 68 -17.33 -33.95 -16.62
N GLY A 69 -16.68 -33.29 -17.58
CA GLY A 69 -17.25 -32.88 -18.87
C GLY A 69 -18.00 -31.55 -18.90
N VAL A 70 -17.36 -30.51 -19.45
CA VAL A 70 -17.77 -29.85 -20.71
C VAL A 70 -16.56 -29.09 -21.30
N GLU A 71 -16.22 -29.32 -22.56
CA GLU A 71 -15.29 -28.50 -23.34
C GLU A 71 -15.96 -27.19 -23.81
N GLY A 72 -15.24 -26.07 -23.77
CA GLY A 72 -15.67 -24.82 -24.43
C GLY A 72 -14.93 -23.55 -23.97
N VAL A 73 -13.82 -23.24 -24.65
CA VAL A 73 -13.21 -21.93 -24.99
C VAL A 73 -13.81 -20.69 -24.27
N GLU A 74 -13.06 -19.92 -23.48
CA GLU A 74 -12.26 -18.78 -23.94
C GLU A 74 -11.13 -18.38 -22.94
N ARG A 75 -9.96 -18.05 -23.50
CA ARG A 75 -8.79 -17.53 -22.78
C ARG A 75 -8.99 -16.06 -22.41
N GLY A 76 -9.34 -15.80 -21.15
CA GLY A 76 -9.14 -14.52 -20.46
C GLY A 76 -8.28 -14.77 -19.23
N GLY A 77 -7.13 -14.10 -19.12
CA GLY A 77 -6.15 -14.33 -18.05
C GLY A 77 -6.75 -14.08 -16.66
N SER A 78 -7.07 -15.16 -15.95
CA SER A 78 -7.46 -15.13 -14.54
C SER A 78 -6.19 -15.04 -13.69
N ALA A 79 -5.87 -13.84 -13.23
CA ALA A 79 -4.91 -13.65 -12.17
C ALA A 79 -5.55 -14.04 -10.83
N GLY A 80 -5.45 -15.32 -10.46
CA GLY A 80 -5.60 -15.85 -9.10
C GLY A 80 -6.92 -15.55 -8.37
N GLY A 81 -7.90 -16.45 -8.51
CA GLY A 81 -9.18 -16.41 -7.79
C GLY A 81 -9.01 -16.67 -6.29
N GLY A 82 -8.91 -15.61 -5.49
CA GLY A 82 -8.96 -15.65 -4.04
C GLY A 82 -9.86 -14.55 -3.50
N ALA A 83 -10.59 -14.82 -2.42
CA ALA A 83 -11.46 -13.82 -1.80
C ALA A 83 -10.62 -12.75 -1.08
N VAL A 84 -10.89 -11.47 -1.33
CA VAL A 84 -10.34 -10.36 -0.52
C VAL A 84 -10.93 -10.47 0.89
N VAL A 85 -10.06 -10.70 1.86
CA VAL A 85 -10.42 -10.88 3.28
C VAL A 85 -10.02 -9.69 4.14
N ALA A 86 -9.16 -8.81 3.63
CA ALA A 86 -8.88 -7.52 4.23
C ALA A 86 -8.51 -6.48 3.16
N SER A 87 -9.04 -5.29 3.35
CA SER A 87 -8.76 -4.07 2.59
C SER A 87 -8.96 -2.88 3.54
N PRO A 88 -8.50 -1.68 3.16
CA PRO A 88 -8.74 -0.48 3.93
C PRO A 88 -10.23 -0.33 4.25
N ALA A 89 -10.54 0.02 5.50
CA ALA A 89 -11.88 0.42 5.85
C ALA A 89 -12.24 1.71 5.09
N PRO A 90 -13.52 1.91 4.73
CA PRO A 90 -13.98 3.20 4.24
C PRO A 90 -13.59 4.30 5.23
N ALA A 91 -13.30 5.48 4.71
CA ALA A 91 -13.10 6.65 5.54
C ALA A 91 -14.36 6.98 6.36
N GLU A 92 -14.23 6.97 7.68
CA GLU A 92 -15.32 7.36 8.59
C GLU A 92 -15.26 8.84 8.98
N ASP A 93 -14.05 9.43 9.02
CA ASP A 93 -13.81 10.84 9.38
C ASP A 93 -13.03 11.56 8.27
N PRO A 94 -13.55 12.66 7.70
CA PRO A 94 -12.82 13.47 6.73
C PRO A 94 -11.70 14.33 7.36
N LEU A 95 -11.57 14.38 8.69
CA LEU A 95 -10.55 15.15 9.40
C LEU A 95 -9.17 14.49 9.32
N VAL A 96 -8.61 14.48 8.12
CA VAL A 96 -7.23 14.06 7.89
C VAL A 96 -6.28 15.18 8.32
N GLY A 97 -5.31 14.83 9.16
CA GLY A 97 -4.28 15.76 9.63
C GLY A 97 -3.49 16.42 8.48
N PRO A 98 -2.91 17.61 8.69
CA PRO A 98 -2.25 18.37 7.65
C PRO A 98 -0.98 17.67 7.18
N LEU A 99 -0.71 17.69 5.87
CA LEU A 99 0.61 17.41 5.33
C LEU A 99 1.57 18.52 5.78
N ARG A 100 2.74 18.13 6.27
CA ARG A 100 3.85 19.03 6.62
C ARG A 100 5.02 18.82 5.66
N PRO A 101 5.87 19.84 5.44
CA PRO A 101 7.10 19.66 4.67
C PRO A 101 8.00 18.52 5.20
N ALA A 102 8.00 18.29 6.52
CA ALA A 102 8.78 17.23 7.15
C ALA A 102 8.29 15.80 6.82
N ASP A 103 7.06 15.65 6.33
CA ASP A 103 6.50 14.36 5.91
C ASP A 103 6.98 13.95 4.51
N LEU A 104 7.54 14.91 3.75
CA LEU A 104 8.10 14.69 2.43
C LEU A 104 9.59 14.39 2.54
N ARG A 105 9.96 13.16 2.20
CA ARG A 105 11.33 12.67 2.22
C ARG A 105 11.96 12.80 0.84
N ARG A 106 13.19 13.32 0.80
CA ARG A 106 14.07 13.19 -0.37
C ARG A 106 14.75 11.82 -0.34
N LEU A 107 14.67 11.08 -1.45
CA LEU A 107 15.43 9.85 -1.67
C LEU A 107 16.45 10.06 -2.78
N ALA A 108 17.74 9.88 -2.47
CA ALA A 108 18.81 9.89 -3.47
C ALA A 108 18.74 8.63 -4.37
N PRO A 109 19.35 8.64 -5.57
CA PRO A 109 19.46 7.43 -6.39
C PRO A 109 20.08 6.25 -5.61
N GLY A 110 19.41 5.10 -5.65
CA GLY A 110 19.79 3.89 -4.92
C GLY A 110 19.40 3.88 -3.44
N GLU A 111 18.86 4.98 -2.89
CA GLU A 111 18.33 5.01 -1.54
C GLU A 111 16.98 4.31 -1.47
N SER A 112 16.74 3.66 -0.33
CA SER A 112 15.48 3.05 0.00
C SER A 112 15.03 3.35 1.42
N TRP A 113 13.74 3.22 1.65
CA TRP A 113 13.11 3.55 2.92
C TRP A 113 11.77 2.82 3.06
N ASP A 114 11.41 2.49 4.30
CA ASP A 114 10.15 1.84 4.65
C ASP A 114 9.08 2.91 4.93
N PRO A 115 8.10 3.12 4.03
CA PRO A 115 7.11 4.19 4.14
C PRO A 115 6.09 3.97 5.25
N ALA A 116 6.03 2.76 5.83
CA ALA A 116 5.10 2.42 6.90
C ALA A 116 5.78 2.48 8.28
N SER A 117 6.99 3.04 8.36
CA SER A 117 7.76 3.13 9.59
C SER A 117 8.58 4.42 9.69
N GLY A 118 8.77 4.90 10.93
CA GLY A 118 9.59 6.05 11.24
C GLY A 118 8.79 7.33 11.51
N PRO A 119 9.49 8.45 11.79
CA PRO A 119 8.84 9.71 12.14
C PRO A 119 7.87 10.20 11.06
N GLY A 120 6.68 10.61 11.45
CA GLY A 120 5.65 11.13 10.55
C GLY A 120 4.89 10.08 9.73
N CYS A 121 5.28 8.80 9.81
CA CYS A 121 4.64 7.72 9.07
C CYS A 121 3.78 6.84 9.97
N LEU A 122 2.63 6.43 9.44
CA LEU A 122 1.74 5.47 10.07
C LEU A 122 2.01 4.05 9.53
N PRO A 123 1.70 3.00 10.30
CA PRO A 123 1.67 1.65 9.76
C PRO A 123 0.60 1.52 8.66
N LEU A 124 0.77 0.55 7.75
CA LEU A 124 -0.34 0.04 6.94
C LEU A 124 -1.30 -0.74 7.84
N MET A 125 -2.41 -0.12 8.23
CA MET A 125 -3.36 -0.65 9.22
C MET A 125 -3.94 -1.99 8.78
N THR A 126 -4.26 -2.15 7.49
CA THR A 126 -4.75 -3.43 6.96
C THR A 126 -3.75 -4.56 7.24
N PHE A 127 -2.46 -4.35 7.00
CA PHE A 127 -1.44 -5.37 7.27
C PHE A 127 -1.16 -5.53 8.77
N ALA A 128 -1.07 -4.40 9.49
CA ALA A 128 -0.75 -4.38 10.91
C ALA A 128 -1.84 -5.00 11.79
N HIS A 129 -3.09 -5.08 11.32
CA HIS A 129 -4.22 -5.62 12.07
C HIS A 129 -4.79 -6.93 11.50
N PHE A 130 -4.41 -7.34 10.29
CA PHE A 130 -4.90 -8.60 9.74
C PHE A 130 -4.33 -9.81 10.51
N ALA A 131 -5.20 -10.47 11.26
CA ALA A 131 -4.87 -11.62 12.12
C ALA A 131 -5.85 -12.78 11.83
N PRO A 132 -5.53 -13.70 10.90
CA PRO A 132 -6.44 -14.77 10.53
C PRO A 132 -6.62 -15.77 11.68
N ARG A 133 -7.85 -16.25 11.86
CA ARG A 133 -8.22 -17.27 12.87
C ARG A 133 -8.30 -18.68 12.31
N ARG A 134 -8.17 -18.83 10.99
CA ARG A 134 -8.18 -20.12 10.30
C ARG A 134 -6.85 -20.31 9.57
N PRO A 135 -6.29 -21.52 9.57
CA PRO A 135 -5.13 -21.84 8.76
C PRO A 135 -5.36 -21.53 7.28
N GLY A 136 -4.25 -21.30 6.58
CA GLY A 136 -4.23 -21.19 5.14
C GLY A 136 -3.21 -20.19 4.63
N ARG A 137 -3.16 -20.10 3.31
CA ARG A 137 -2.27 -19.20 2.60
C ARG A 137 -2.99 -17.89 2.27
N PHE A 138 -2.31 -16.79 2.59
CA PHE A 138 -2.80 -15.44 2.35
C PHE A 138 -1.79 -14.66 1.50
N ARG A 139 -2.30 -13.95 0.49
CA ARG A 139 -1.50 -13.13 -0.41
C ARG A 139 -1.69 -11.67 -0.04
N TYR A 140 -0.59 -11.02 0.31
CA TYR A 140 -0.51 -9.60 0.63
C TYR A 140 -0.05 -8.84 -0.61
N ALA A 141 -0.83 -7.86 -1.05
CA ALA A 141 -0.50 -7.02 -2.19
C ALA A 141 -0.60 -5.54 -1.81
N LEU A 142 0.22 -4.69 -2.43
CA LEU A 142 0.25 -3.26 -2.16
C LEU A 142 0.42 -2.48 -3.46
N THR A 143 -0.43 -1.48 -3.63
CA THR A 143 -0.28 -0.46 -4.68
C THR A 143 0.00 0.88 -4.04
N LEU A 144 0.94 1.64 -4.59
CA LEU A 144 1.16 3.05 -4.30
C LEU A 144 0.67 3.86 -5.50
N ASP A 145 -0.23 4.81 -5.25
CA ASP A 145 -0.74 5.77 -6.23
C ASP A 145 -0.39 7.20 -5.77
N THR A 146 0.35 7.91 -6.61
CA THR A 146 0.75 9.31 -6.43
C THR A 146 0.21 10.21 -7.54
N GLU A 147 -0.78 9.76 -8.31
CA GLU A 147 -1.21 10.39 -9.56
C GLU A 147 -2.13 11.61 -9.41
N ALA A 148 -2.31 12.09 -8.17
CA ALA A 148 -3.14 13.24 -7.81
C ALA A 148 -3.24 14.30 -8.92
N ALA A 149 -4.47 14.62 -9.32
CA ALA A 149 -4.71 15.62 -10.35
C ALA A 149 -4.22 17.00 -9.89
N ARG A 150 -4.39 17.31 -8.60
CA ARG A 150 -4.02 18.58 -7.99
C ARG A 150 -3.15 18.33 -6.75
N PRO A 151 -2.08 19.12 -6.52
CA PRO A 151 -1.28 19.01 -5.30
C PRO A 151 -2.10 19.18 -4.00
N GLN A 152 -3.22 19.91 -4.06
CA GLN A 152 -4.15 20.08 -2.93
C GLN A 152 -4.74 18.76 -2.43
N ASP A 153 -4.85 17.74 -3.31
CA ASP A 153 -5.38 16.43 -2.95
C ASP A 153 -4.42 15.62 -2.02
N TRP A 154 -3.23 16.16 -1.72
CA TRP A 154 -2.27 15.61 -0.76
C TRP A 154 -2.41 16.19 0.65
N LEU A 155 -3.02 17.36 0.79
CA LEU A 155 -2.80 18.22 1.96
C LEU A 155 -3.51 17.73 3.23
N GLY A 156 -4.56 16.92 3.10
CA GLY A 156 -5.50 16.68 4.21
C GLY A 156 -6.49 17.84 4.38
N GLY A 157 -7.35 17.74 5.39
CA GLY A 157 -8.50 18.64 5.57
C GLY A 157 -8.38 19.63 6.74
N PHE A 158 -7.44 19.41 7.67
CA PHE A 158 -7.39 20.14 8.94
C PHE A 158 -6.01 20.76 9.21
N GLY A 159 -5.97 21.96 9.80
CA GLY A 159 -4.73 22.56 10.33
C GLY A 159 -3.66 22.92 9.29
N LEU A 160 -4.08 23.19 8.05
CA LEU A 160 -3.19 23.54 6.94
C LEU A 160 -2.43 24.86 7.21
N PRO A 161 -1.18 24.96 6.75
CA PRO A 161 -0.47 26.24 6.76
C PRO A 161 -1.16 27.24 5.81
N ALA A 162 -0.85 28.53 5.97
CA ALA A 162 -1.44 29.61 5.19
C ALA A 162 -0.37 30.50 4.55
N GLY A 163 -0.73 31.19 3.47
CA GLY A 163 0.17 32.08 2.73
C GLY A 163 1.36 31.34 2.14
N THR A 164 2.55 31.94 2.24
CA THR A 164 3.79 31.43 1.60
C THR A 164 4.13 29.99 1.99
N GLU A 165 3.86 29.58 3.23
CA GLU A 165 4.16 28.21 3.68
C GLU A 165 3.30 27.17 2.93
N LEU A 166 2.06 27.51 2.59
CA LEU A 166 1.20 26.66 1.76
C LEU A 166 1.71 26.58 0.33
N ASP A 167 2.14 27.71 -0.24
CA ASP A 167 2.68 27.77 -1.60
C ASP A 167 3.97 26.94 -1.72
N GLU A 168 4.87 27.02 -0.73
CA GLU A 168 6.09 26.22 -0.66
C GLU A 168 5.78 24.72 -0.53
N LEU A 169 4.80 24.34 0.29
CA LEU A 169 4.36 22.96 0.43
C LEU A 169 3.78 22.41 -0.87
N LEU A 170 2.91 23.17 -1.54
CA LEU A 170 2.35 22.80 -2.85
C LEU A 170 3.44 22.66 -3.92
N ALA A 171 4.44 23.55 -3.92
CA ALA A 171 5.59 23.45 -4.81
C ALA A 171 6.43 22.20 -4.52
N LEU A 172 6.56 21.79 -3.25
CA LEU A 172 7.25 20.56 -2.86
C LEU A 172 6.47 19.31 -3.30
N VAL A 173 5.15 19.27 -3.08
CA VAL A 173 4.28 18.18 -3.55
C VAL A 173 4.34 18.05 -5.07
N ALA A 174 4.40 19.16 -5.82
CA ALA A 174 4.53 19.14 -7.27
C ALA A 174 5.84 18.48 -7.77
N ARG A 175 6.83 18.27 -6.90
CA ARG A 175 8.08 17.55 -7.22
C ARG A 175 7.97 16.03 -7.01
N VAL A 176 6.91 15.55 -6.37
CA VAL A 176 6.67 14.12 -6.20
C VAL A 176 6.34 13.52 -7.58
N PRO A 177 6.99 12.43 -7.99
CA PRO A 177 6.66 11.76 -9.25
C PRO A 177 5.21 11.31 -9.25
N ARG A 178 4.48 11.61 -10.33
CA ARG A 178 3.11 11.13 -10.56
C ARG A 178 3.19 9.76 -11.19
N THR A 179 2.85 8.72 -10.44
CA THR A 179 2.93 7.34 -10.90
C THR A 179 2.04 6.42 -10.07
N THR A 180 1.66 5.30 -10.67
CA THR A 180 1.14 4.14 -9.95
C THR A 180 2.17 3.02 -10.01
N VAL A 181 2.57 2.49 -8.86
CA VAL A 181 3.48 1.33 -8.76
C VAL A 181 2.83 0.24 -7.92
N VAL A 182 3.00 -1.01 -8.36
CA VAL A 182 2.44 -2.20 -7.71
C VAL A 182 3.59 -3.07 -7.28
N ALA A 183 3.60 -3.49 -6.01
CA ALA A 183 4.60 -4.42 -5.52
C ALA A 183 4.29 -5.85 -5.96
N ASP A 184 5.34 -6.63 -6.18
CA ASP A 184 5.19 -8.08 -6.23
C ASP A 184 4.61 -8.57 -4.88
N PRO A 185 3.49 -9.29 -4.90
CA PRO A 185 2.81 -9.68 -3.68
C PRO A 185 3.53 -10.83 -2.98
N VAL A 186 3.39 -10.87 -1.66
CA VAL A 186 4.02 -11.91 -0.81
C VAL A 186 2.97 -12.88 -0.31
N GLU A 187 3.28 -14.17 -0.37
CA GLU A 187 2.45 -15.23 0.19
C GLU A 187 2.90 -15.55 1.62
N VAL A 188 1.94 -15.60 2.54
CA VAL A 188 2.18 -15.92 3.94
C VAL A 188 1.28 -17.09 4.33
N ASP A 189 1.89 -18.15 4.82
CA ASP A 189 1.20 -19.31 5.38
C ASP A 189 0.92 -19.09 6.86
N PHE A 190 -0.31 -19.37 7.31
CA PHE A 190 -0.70 -19.31 8.71
C PHE A 190 -1.13 -20.69 9.22
N ARG A 191 -0.60 -21.11 10.36
CA ARG A 191 -0.89 -22.42 10.99
C ARG A 191 -0.75 -22.41 12.51
#